data_AF-A0A2D7U347-F1
#
_entry.id   AF-A0A2D7U347-F1
#
_cell.length_a   1.000
_cell.length_b   1.000
_cell.length_c   1.000
_cell.angle_alpha   90.00
_cell.angle_beta   90.00
_cell.angle_gamma   90.00
#
_symmetry.space_group_name_H-M   'P 1'
#
loop_
_entity.id
_entity.type
_entity.pdbx_description
1 polymer ?
#
loop_
_entity_poly.entity_id
_entity_poly.type
_entity_poly.pdbx_seq_one_letter_code
_entity_poly.pdbx_strand_id
1 'polypeptide(L)' 'MRLKISKIKLNLKKTKKTLLLEFLQQSITEENKSSPLTDEKLKLLFEKKHKVFISRKTISKYRAKLKIPSSHDRKTLL' A
#
# COMPACT_ATOMS: atom_id res chain seq x y z
N MET A 1 -4.94 13.58 -31.05
CA MET A 1 -4.24 12.33 -30.67
C MET A 1 -3.76 12.43 -29.23
N ARG A 2 -4.44 11.77 -28.30
CA ARG A 2 -3.98 11.35 -26.97
C ARG A 2 -5.06 10.38 -26.49
N LEU A 3 -4.84 9.10 -26.77
CA LEU A 3 -5.72 8.04 -26.29
C LEU A 3 -5.82 8.22 -24.77
N LYS A 4 -7.02 8.57 -24.26
CA LYS A 4 -7.36 8.36 -22.85
C LYS A 4 -7.32 6.85 -22.69
N ILE A 5 -6.15 6.32 -22.36
CA ILE A 5 -5.97 4.92 -22.04
C ILE A 5 -6.94 4.67 -20.89
N SER A 6 -8.01 3.98 -21.27
CA SER A 6 -9.09 3.55 -20.42
C SER A 6 -8.51 2.89 -19.17
N LYS A 7 -9.31 2.87 -18.10
CA LYS A 7 -9.08 1.97 -16.95
C LYS A 7 -8.92 0.54 -17.47
N ILE A 8 -7.70 0.17 -17.86
CA ILE A 8 -7.35 -1.21 -18.17
C ILE A 8 -7.47 -1.90 -16.82
N LYS A 9 -8.61 -2.56 -16.59
CA LYS A 9 -8.72 -3.70 -15.68
C LYS A 9 -7.70 -4.71 -16.19
N LEU A 10 -6.43 -4.56 -15.80
CA LEU A 10 -5.42 -5.56 -16.05
C LEU A 10 -5.78 -6.75 -15.18
N ASN A 11 -6.47 -7.71 -15.80
CA ASN A 11 -6.61 -9.07 -15.31
C ASN A 11 -5.25 -9.77 -15.45
N LEU A 12 -4.28 -9.32 -14.66
CA LEU A 12 -3.03 -10.03 -14.41
C LEU A 12 -3.28 -10.98 -13.24
N LYS A 13 -2.83 -12.24 -13.34
CA LYS A 13 -2.68 -13.13 -12.17
C LYS A 13 -1.98 -12.33 -11.05
N LYS A 14 -2.73 -11.89 -10.04
CA LYS A 14 -2.19 -11.05 -8.96
C LYS A 14 -1.30 -11.91 -8.08
N THR A 15 0.02 -11.76 -8.23
CA THR A 15 0.97 -12.36 -7.29
C THR A 15 0.85 -11.69 -5.93
N LYS A 16 1.26 -12.40 -4.85
CA LYS A 16 1.25 -11.85 -3.48
C LYS A 16 1.95 -10.49 -3.39
N LYS A 17 3.03 -10.30 -4.17
CA LYS A 17 3.78 -9.03 -4.26
C LYS A 17 2.95 -7.92 -4.91
N THR A 18 2.32 -8.21 -6.05
CA THR A 18 1.48 -7.22 -6.76
C THR A 18 0.31 -6.78 -5.88
N LEU A 19 -0.32 -7.74 -5.21
CA LEU A 19 -1.42 -7.50 -4.26
C LEU A 19 -0.99 -6.56 -3.14
N LEU A 20 0.20 -6.78 -2.57
CA LEU A 20 0.75 -5.95 -1.49
C LEU A 20 1.04 -4.52 -1.95
N LEU A 21 1.63 -4.36 -3.14
CA LEU A 21 1.95 -3.03 -3.69
C LEU A 21 0.67 -2.21 -3.93
N GLU A 22 -0.33 -2.82 -4.54
CA GLU A 22 -1.62 -2.19 -4.82
C GLU A 22 -2.35 -1.84 -3.52
N PHE A 23 -2.35 -2.76 -2.54
CA PHE A 23 -2.91 -2.52 -1.21
C PHE A 23 -2.24 -1.34 -0.50
N LEU A 24 -0.91 -1.24 -0.52
CA LEU A 24 -0.19 -0.15 0.13
C LEU A 24 -0.52 1.20 -0.50
N GLN A 25 -0.57 1.28 -1.83
CA GLN A 25 -0.96 2.50 -2.55
C GLN A 25 -2.39 2.92 -2.21
N GLN A 26 -3.34 1.99 -2.25
CA GLN A 26 -4.74 2.27 -1.89
C GLN A 26 -4.86 2.72 -0.43
N SER A 27 -4.25 1.96 0.50
CA SER A 27 -4.33 2.24 1.93
C SER A 27 -3.79 3.63 2.28
N ILE A 28 -2.75 4.09 1.59
CA ILE A 28 -2.16 5.42 1.83
C ILE A 28 -2.91 6.54 1.10
N THR A 29 -3.60 6.22 0.01
CA THR A 29 -4.48 7.20 -0.65
C THR A 29 -5.74 7.46 0.20
N GLU A 30 -6.23 6.42 0.86
CA GLU A 30 -7.43 6.47 1.72
C GLU A 30 -7.12 6.80 3.19
N GLU A 31 -5.85 6.82 3.61
CA GLU A 31 -5.51 7.08 5.02
C GLU A 31 -5.80 8.52 5.43
N ASN A 32 -6.12 8.69 6.71
CA ASN A 32 -6.17 10.00 7.33
C ASN A 32 -4.74 10.50 7.57
N LYS A 33 -4.35 11.58 6.90
CA LYS A 33 -3.00 12.16 7.01
C LYS A 33 -2.63 12.58 8.44
N SER A 34 -3.61 13.00 9.26
CA SER A 34 -3.39 13.39 10.66
C SER A 34 -3.07 12.20 11.57
N SER A 35 -3.41 10.97 11.14
CA SER A 35 -3.16 9.73 11.85
C SER A 35 -2.72 8.63 10.87
N PRO A 36 -1.50 8.74 10.31
CA PRO A 36 -1.02 7.84 9.27
C PRO A 36 -0.89 6.40 9.79
N LEU A 37 -1.16 5.44 8.91
CA LEU A 37 -1.12 4.03 9.27
C LEU A 37 0.32 3.57 9.49
N THR A 38 0.57 2.96 10.65
CA THR A 38 1.85 2.33 10.96
C THR A 38 2.03 1.03 10.16
N ASP A 39 3.28 0.62 9.97
CA ASP A 39 3.61 -0.64 9.30
C ASP A 39 2.91 -1.86 9.96
N GLU A 40 2.70 -1.81 11.28
CA GLU A 40 1.96 -2.82 12.06
C GLU A 40 0.47 -2.87 11.68
N LYS A 41 -0.18 -1.69 11.58
CA LYS A 41 -1.59 -1.60 11.19
C LYS A 41 -1.80 -2.03 9.75
N LEU A 42 -0.90 -1.63 8.84
CA LEU A 42 -0.96 -2.04 7.44
C LEU A 42 -0.84 -3.55 7.28
N LYS A 43 0.03 -4.21 8.06
CA LYS A 43 0.11 -5.67 8.13
C LYS A 43 -1.25 -6.28 8.52
N LEU A 44 -1.83 -5.84 9.62
CA LEU A 44 -3.10 -6.38 10.13
C LEU A 44 -4.26 -6.18 9.14
N LEU A 45 -4.37 -5.00 8.52
CA LEU A 45 -5.38 -4.73 7.51
C LEU A 45 -5.19 -5.62 6.28
N PHE A 46 -3.95 -5.82 5.83
CA PHE A 46 -3.64 -6.68 4.70
C PHE A 46 -4.01 -8.14 4.99
N GLU A 47 -3.62 -8.64 6.15
CA GLU A 47 -3.95 -10.00 6.62
C GLU A 47 -5.46 -10.21 6.69
N LYS A 48 -6.19 -9.24 7.25
CA LYS A 48 -7.66 -9.30 7.35
C LYS A 48 -8.35 -9.29 5.98
N LYS A 49 -7.88 -8.45 5.04
CA LYS A 49 -8.50 -8.26 3.71
C LYS A 49 -8.19 -9.39 2.74
N HIS A 50 -6.95 -9.88 2.75
CA HIS A 50 -6.45 -10.83 1.76
C HIS A 50 -6.22 -12.24 2.29
N LYS A 51 -6.32 -12.45 3.61
CA LYS A 51 -6.03 -13.73 4.28
C LYS A 51 -4.61 -14.25 3.99
N VAL A 52 -3.66 -13.32 3.79
CA VAL A 52 -2.24 -13.63 3.51
C VAL A 52 -1.39 -13.06 4.63
N PHE A 53 -0.69 -13.94 5.34
CA PHE A 53 0.25 -13.57 6.39
C PHE A 53 1.54 -12.98 5.82
N ILE A 54 1.93 -11.81 6.33
CA ILE A 54 3.18 -11.14 5.95
C ILE A 54 3.82 -10.52 7.17
N SER A 55 5.16 -10.46 7.17
CA SER A 55 5.88 -9.79 8.25
C SER A 55 5.79 -8.27 8.14
N ARG A 56 5.91 -7.57 9.27
CA ARG A 56 6.08 -6.11 9.30
C ARG A 56 7.27 -5.67 8.44
N LYS A 57 8.38 -6.43 8.43
CA LYS A 57 9.56 -6.16 7.58
C LYS A 57 9.21 -6.20 6.09
N THR A 58 8.29 -7.07 5.68
CA THR A 58 7.81 -7.13 4.28
C THR A 58 7.06 -5.85 3.91
N ILE A 59 6.16 -5.38 4.78
CA ILE A 59 5.48 -4.08 4.61
C ILE A 59 6.51 -2.96 4.48
N SER A 60 7.45 -2.83 5.42
CA SER A 60 8.46 -1.76 5.40
C SER A 60 9.35 -1.81 4.14
N LYS A 61 9.75 -3.00 3.69
CA LYS A 61 10.53 -3.19 2.45
C LYS A 61 9.77 -2.67 1.22
N TYR A 62 8.50 -3.04 1.07
CA TYR A 62 7.71 -2.61 -0.08
C TYR A 62 7.24 -1.16 0.02
N ARG A 63 7.02 -0.65 1.24
CA ARG A 63 6.79 0.77 1.51
C ARG A 63 7.97 1.63 1.07
N ALA A 64 9.19 1.24 1.45
CA ALA A 64 10.42 1.91 1.01
C ALA A 64 10.59 1.85 -0.51
N LYS A 65 10.26 0.71 -1.15
CA LYS A 65 10.29 0.57 -2.61
C LYS A 65 9.33 1.54 -3.33
N LEU A 66 8.19 1.84 -2.71
CA LEU A 66 7.22 2.82 -3.21
C LEU A 66 7.61 4.27 -2.87
N LYS A 67 8.78 4.51 -2.23
CA LYS A 67 9.23 5.81 -1.74
C LYS A 67 8.25 6.47 -0.77
N ILE A 68 7.49 5.66 -0.05
CA ILE A 68 6.55 6.14 0.96
C ILE A 68 7.31 6.28 2.28
N PRO A 69 7.35 7.47 2.90
CA PRO A 69 8.09 7.69 4.14
C PRO A 69 7.39 7.05 5.33
N SER A 70 8.05 7.00 6.49
CA SER A 70 7.50 6.31 7.66
C SER A 70 6.22 6.99 8.16
N SER A 71 5.40 6.29 8.94
CA SER A 71 4.22 6.89 9.54
C SER A 71 4.55 8.11 10.40
N HIS A 72 5.74 8.16 11.02
CA HIS A 72 6.19 9.31 11.78
C HIS A 72 6.45 10.51 10.85
N ASP A 73 7.24 10.30 9.79
CA ASP A 73 7.55 11.36 8.81
C ASP A 73 6.28 11.86 8.10
N ARG A 74 5.34 10.96 7.78
CA ARG A 74 4.05 11.34 7.17
C ARG A 74 3.20 12.22 8.08
N LYS A 75 3.32 12.04 9.41
CA LYS A 75 2.62 12.86 10.39
C LYS A 75 3.22 14.26 10.48
N THR A 76 4.53 14.38 10.37
CA THR A 76 5.27 15.66 10.46
C THR A 76 5.22 16.49 9.18
N LEU A 77 4.83 15.89 8.05
CA LEU A 77 4.63 16.58 6.76
C LEU A 77 3.32 17.37 6.66
N LEU A 78 2.48 17.34 7.70
CA LEU A 78 1.29 18.17 7.87
C LEU A 78 1.60 19.37 8.76
#